data_AF-A0AB32WT50-F1
#
_entry.id   AF-A0AB32WT50-F1
#
_cell.length_a   1.000
_cell.length_b   1.000
_cell.length_c   1.000
_cell.angle_alpha   90.00
_cell.angle_beta   90.00
_cell.angle_gamma   90.00
#
_symmetry.space_group_name_H-M   'P 1'
#
loop_
_entity.id
_entity.type
_entity.pdbx_description
1 polymer ?
#
loop_
_entity_poly.entity_id
_entity_poly.type
_entity_poly.pdbx_seq_one_letter_code
_entity_poly.pdbx_strand_id
1 'polypeptide(L)'
;MKAPRLLQSIFSAVGDLYLYKLSRVLFGDGVAKWAVSLSYVIRFYALHLFAVKLFSGWPFMMDDVLNHFQLFSQLANWFNFFCFNRTLSNSLETVLTLVGLYYWPCMRSSSNKVPSDSRKWGLAVAALACAIRPTSAITWVYVGLLELYLTRARLRFIFMELIPIGTLVLGFMCLVDCLLYGSWVLAPLNFLKFNFLSSGGDYYGNHKWHWYFTQGFTVMLFSFLPFCLAGIIKSKNWKLSGLIVWVLGLYSILGHKEFRFVLPVLPISLILSGYSLAALEEHGAPNSERKGPSHIHKKWPSKRQLAICFLLATNIPMALYMSLVHQRGTEDVMNYLSKEAAREKVKSILFLMPCHATPYYSTLHRNLPMRFLDCSPSEEKGIPDESDRFMMNPVGFAMDFAKTWSCPSHIVLFDSEEKQLRNFLVSHSFREVRRFFHAHFKVDRDLQASVVVYATSGM
;
A
#
# COMPACT_ATOMS: atom_id res chain seq x y z
N MET A 1 18.02 3.77 -15.44
CA MET A 1 16.95 2.76 -15.24
C MET A 1 15.66 3.45 -14.77
N LYS A 2 14.62 3.55 -15.60
CA LYS A 2 13.31 4.16 -15.23
C LYS A 2 12.10 3.22 -15.45
N ALA A 3 12.30 2.03 -16.02
CA ALA A 3 11.22 1.15 -16.44
C ALA A 3 10.28 0.67 -15.30
N PRO A 4 10.77 0.27 -14.10
CA PRO A 4 9.87 -0.14 -13.02
C PRO A 4 8.98 1.00 -12.50
N ARG A 5 9.52 2.22 -12.43
CA ARG A 5 8.76 3.40 -12.01
C ARG A 5 7.69 3.78 -13.06
N LEU A 6 8.03 3.69 -14.35
CA LEU A 6 7.08 3.93 -15.43
C LEU A 6 5.93 2.91 -15.41
N LEU A 7 6.24 1.62 -15.22
CA LEU A 7 5.25 0.56 -15.13
C LEU A 7 4.30 0.78 -13.94
N GLN A 8 4.84 1.17 -12.77
CA GLN A 8 4.05 1.50 -11.59
C GLN A 8 3.10 2.69 -11.85
N SER A 9 3.58 3.74 -12.54
CA SER A 9 2.72 4.87 -12.93
C SER A 9 1.58 4.44 -13.84
N ILE A 10 1.84 3.54 -14.79
CA ILE A 10 0.81 2.98 -15.68
C ILE A 10 -0.25 2.22 -14.87
N PHE A 11 0.17 1.30 -13.99
CA PHE A 11 -0.78 0.54 -13.17
C PHE A 11 -1.64 1.42 -12.29
N SER A 12 -1.03 2.44 -11.68
CA SER A 12 -1.80 3.35 -10.84
C SER A 12 -2.80 4.19 -11.65
N ALA A 13 -2.45 4.63 -12.86
CA ALA A 13 -3.36 5.33 -13.75
C ALA A 13 -4.53 4.44 -14.21
N VAL A 14 -4.26 3.17 -14.50
CA VAL A 14 -5.29 2.16 -14.81
C VAL A 14 -6.22 1.97 -13.61
N GLY A 15 -5.68 1.87 -12.39
CA GLY A 15 -6.45 1.80 -11.16
C GLY A 15 -7.41 2.99 -11.00
N ASP A 16 -6.89 4.21 -11.14
CA ASP A 16 -7.67 5.45 -11.05
C ASP A 16 -8.81 5.47 -12.09
N LEU A 17 -8.54 5.04 -13.33
CA LEU A 17 -9.54 4.96 -14.40
C LEU A 17 -10.65 3.95 -14.12
N TYR A 18 -10.32 2.74 -13.67
CA TYR A 18 -11.32 1.71 -13.43
C TYR A 18 -12.12 1.95 -12.15
N LEU A 19 -11.49 2.56 -11.15
CA LEU A 19 -12.20 3.06 -9.98
C LEU A 19 -13.27 4.08 -10.35
N TYR A 20 -12.89 5.03 -11.22
CA TYR A 20 -13.83 6.00 -11.77
C TYR A 20 -15.01 5.31 -12.48
N LYS A 21 -14.72 4.37 -13.38
CA LYS A 21 -15.76 3.64 -14.12
C LYS A 21 -16.64 2.81 -13.18
N LEU A 22 -16.07 2.19 -12.14
CA LEU A 22 -16.79 1.45 -11.12
C LEU A 22 -17.77 2.36 -10.37
N SER A 23 -17.29 3.53 -9.92
CA SER A 23 -18.13 4.47 -9.20
C SER A 23 -19.30 5.00 -10.04
N ARG A 24 -19.05 5.32 -11.31
CA ARG A 24 -20.11 5.68 -12.27
C ARG A 24 -21.23 4.66 -12.31
N VAL A 25 -20.87 3.39 -12.39
CA VAL A 25 -21.84 2.30 -12.51
C VAL A 25 -22.62 2.06 -11.21
N LEU A 26 -22.00 2.36 -10.07
CA LEU A 26 -22.62 2.20 -8.75
C LEU A 26 -23.58 3.35 -8.41
N PHE A 27 -23.25 4.58 -8.80
CA PHE A 27 -23.92 5.79 -8.32
C PHE A 27 -24.51 6.69 -9.43
N GLY A 28 -24.28 6.43 -10.72
CA GLY A 28 -24.93 7.09 -11.88
C GLY A 28 -24.02 7.92 -12.80
N ASP A 29 -24.56 8.42 -13.92
CA ASP A 29 -23.81 9.20 -14.95
C ASP A 29 -23.57 10.67 -14.59
N GLY A 30 -24.50 11.29 -13.84
CA GLY A 30 -24.22 12.53 -13.10
C GLY A 30 -23.07 12.32 -12.12
N VAL A 31 -22.80 11.05 -11.75
CA VAL A 31 -21.70 10.64 -10.88
C VAL A 31 -20.38 10.36 -11.64
N ALA A 32 -20.28 10.75 -12.91
CA ALA A 32 -19.09 10.41 -13.67
C ALA A 32 -18.53 11.39 -14.68
N LYS A 33 -19.16 12.49 -15.04
CA LYS A 33 -18.71 13.18 -16.28
C LYS A 33 -17.36 13.94 -16.25
N TRP A 34 -16.50 13.83 -15.22
CA TRP A 34 -15.26 14.65 -15.16
C TRP A 34 -13.94 13.99 -14.69
N ALA A 35 -13.78 12.67 -14.78
CA ALA A 35 -12.58 12.00 -14.24
C ALA A 35 -11.28 12.06 -15.07
N VAL A 36 -11.03 13.12 -15.86
CA VAL A 36 -9.77 13.22 -16.64
C VAL A 36 -8.89 14.42 -16.28
N SER A 37 -9.33 15.41 -15.50
CA SER A 37 -8.54 16.65 -15.36
C SER A 37 -7.61 16.74 -14.14
N LEU A 38 -7.56 15.75 -13.24
CA LEU A 38 -6.81 15.87 -11.99
C LEU A 38 -5.88 14.68 -11.63
N SER A 39 -5.76 13.64 -12.47
CA SER A 39 -4.77 12.58 -12.22
C SER A 39 -3.36 12.93 -12.72
N TYR A 40 -3.25 13.89 -13.66
CA TYR A 40 -1.96 14.37 -14.17
C TYR A 40 -1.29 15.43 -13.29
N VAL A 41 -2.05 16.12 -12.42
CA VAL A 41 -1.53 17.22 -11.59
C VAL A 41 -0.75 16.73 -10.37
N ILE A 42 -1.04 15.54 -9.85
CA ILE A 42 -0.46 15.09 -8.57
C ILE A 42 0.68 14.06 -8.75
N ARG A 43 0.80 13.40 -9.91
CA ARG A 43 1.84 12.38 -10.13
C ARG A 43 3.11 12.86 -10.84
N PHE A 44 3.22 14.14 -11.21
CA PHE A 44 4.42 14.70 -11.86
C PHE A 44 4.82 16.04 -11.25
N TYR A 45 5.42 16.00 -10.06
CA TYR A 45 6.05 17.15 -9.38
C TYR A 45 7.25 17.78 -10.14
N ALA A 46 7.47 17.46 -11.42
CA ALA A 46 8.58 17.97 -12.23
C ALA A 46 8.15 18.95 -13.35
N LEU A 47 6.86 19.27 -13.52
CA LEU A 47 6.39 20.24 -14.52
C LEU A 47 5.64 21.43 -13.90
N HIS A 48 5.97 21.78 -12.66
CA HIS A 48 5.24 22.81 -11.91
C HIS A 48 5.56 24.26 -12.34
N LEU A 49 6.56 24.48 -13.20
CA LEU A 49 6.96 25.83 -13.64
C LEU A 49 6.56 26.18 -15.08
N PHE A 50 6.20 25.19 -15.92
CA PHE A 50 5.81 25.47 -17.32
C PHE A 50 4.28 25.56 -17.51
N ALA A 51 3.49 24.84 -16.71
CA ALA A 51 2.03 24.80 -16.86
C ALA A 51 1.29 25.95 -16.14
N VAL A 52 1.89 26.56 -15.11
CA VAL A 52 1.29 27.72 -14.40
C VAL A 52 1.19 28.96 -15.30
N LYS A 53 2.01 29.02 -16.37
CA LYS A 53 1.99 30.14 -17.33
C LYS A 53 1.03 29.94 -18.51
N LEU A 54 0.42 28.76 -18.65
CA LEU A 54 -0.50 28.43 -19.75
C LEU A 54 -1.99 28.42 -19.35
N PHE A 55 -2.30 28.59 -18.06
CA PHE A 55 -3.67 28.55 -17.52
C PHE A 55 -4.16 29.91 -16.98
N SER A 56 -3.74 31.01 -17.60
CA SER A 56 -4.30 32.35 -17.34
C SER A 56 -5.48 32.72 -18.26
N GLY A 57 -6.23 31.73 -18.75
CA GLY A 57 -7.39 32.03 -19.58
C GLY A 57 -8.20 30.79 -19.97
N TRP A 58 -9.14 30.37 -19.13
CA TRP A 58 -10.38 29.79 -19.65
C TRP A 58 -11.53 29.90 -18.63
N PRO A 59 -12.69 30.47 -19.01
CA PRO A 59 -13.89 30.48 -18.19
C PRO A 59 -14.85 29.35 -18.61
N PHE A 60 -15.33 28.47 -17.71
CA PHE A 60 -16.70 27.91 -17.79
C PHE A 60 -17.12 26.96 -16.64
N MET A 61 -18.32 27.26 -16.12
CA MET A 61 -19.44 26.42 -15.65
C MET A 61 -19.27 25.35 -14.56
N MET A 62 -19.75 25.75 -13.37
CA MET A 62 -20.38 24.93 -12.32
C MET A 62 -21.58 24.14 -12.87
N ASP A 63 -21.57 22.83 -12.66
CA ASP A 63 -22.69 21.98 -12.21
C ASP A 63 -22.28 20.51 -12.35
N ASP A 64 -21.75 19.90 -11.28
CA ASP A 64 -21.88 18.46 -10.93
C ASP A 64 -20.94 18.08 -9.76
N VAL A 65 -21.54 18.05 -8.57
CA VAL A 65 -20.88 18.10 -7.26
C VAL A 65 -20.31 16.75 -6.79
N LEU A 66 -20.86 15.61 -7.17
CA LEU A 66 -20.63 14.31 -6.51
C LEU A 66 -19.32 13.57 -6.90
N ASN A 67 -18.68 13.94 -8.02
CA ASN A 67 -17.59 13.13 -8.66
C ASN A 67 -16.21 13.55 -8.27
N HIS A 68 -16.11 14.85 -8.01
CA HIS A 68 -14.93 15.48 -7.47
C HIS A 68 -14.58 14.84 -6.13
N PHE A 69 -15.56 14.45 -5.31
CA PHE A 69 -15.33 13.98 -3.95
C PHE A 69 -14.78 12.57 -3.83
N GLN A 70 -15.10 11.67 -4.75
CA GLN A 70 -14.55 10.31 -4.72
C GLN A 70 -13.11 10.29 -5.21
N LEU A 71 -12.82 10.95 -6.34
CA LEU A 71 -11.44 11.10 -6.81
C LEU A 71 -10.60 11.89 -5.80
N PHE A 72 -11.16 12.97 -5.24
CA PHE A 72 -10.56 13.71 -4.14
C PHE A 72 -10.25 12.79 -2.96
N SER A 73 -11.18 11.94 -2.52
CA SER A 73 -10.96 11.05 -1.37
C SER A 73 -9.80 10.07 -1.61
N GLN A 74 -9.58 9.63 -2.84
CA GLN A 74 -8.44 8.77 -3.18
C GLN A 74 -7.11 9.52 -3.18
N LEU A 75 -7.08 10.69 -3.83
CA LEU A 75 -5.87 11.49 -4.01
C LEU A 75 -5.45 12.17 -2.72
N ALA A 76 -6.41 12.55 -1.87
CA ALA A 76 -6.17 13.21 -0.60
C ALA A 76 -5.90 12.22 0.54
N ASN A 77 -6.24 10.93 0.42
CA ASN A 77 -5.93 9.96 1.47
C ASN A 77 -4.41 9.72 1.58
N TRP A 78 -3.87 9.88 2.80
CA TRP A 78 -2.44 9.82 3.04
C TRP A 78 -1.83 8.44 2.74
N PHE A 79 -2.56 7.36 3.03
CA PHE A 79 -2.05 5.99 2.90
C PHE A 79 -2.00 5.57 1.43
N ASN A 80 -2.99 5.96 0.62
CA ASN A 80 -2.93 5.78 -0.83
C ASN A 80 -1.70 6.49 -1.42
N PHE A 81 -1.45 7.76 -1.05
CA PHE A 81 -0.27 8.48 -1.49
C PHE A 81 1.03 7.77 -1.07
N PHE A 82 1.09 7.28 0.16
CA PHE A 82 2.24 6.55 0.69
C PHE A 82 2.48 5.20 -0.04
N CYS A 83 1.43 4.43 -0.32
CA CYS A 83 1.55 3.07 -0.87
C CYS A 83 1.69 3.02 -2.39
N PHE A 84 0.90 3.78 -3.15
CA PHE A 84 0.86 3.64 -4.62
C PHE A 84 2.12 4.14 -5.34
N ASN A 85 2.95 4.93 -4.65
CA ASN A 85 4.27 5.33 -5.13
C ASN A 85 5.34 4.24 -4.96
N ARG A 86 5.02 3.12 -4.30
CA ARG A 86 5.92 1.97 -4.09
C ARG A 86 5.55 0.80 -4.99
N THR A 87 6.55 0.03 -5.40
CA THR A 87 6.40 -1.18 -6.22
C THR A 87 5.97 -2.37 -5.36
N LEU A 88 4.76 -2.29 -4.78
CA LEU A 88 4.17 -3.36 -3.97
C LEU A 88 3.25 -4.23 -4.83
N SER A 89 3.32 -5.55 -4.67
CA SER A 89 2.36 -6.47 -5.30
C SER A 89 0.92 -6.21 -4.83
N ASN A 90 0.73 -5.73 -3.59
CA ASN A 90 -0.57 -5.29 -3.08
C ASN A 90 -1.18 -4.11 -3.87
N SER A 91 -0.35 -3.22 -4.42
CA SER A 91 -0.84 -2.13 -5.28
C SER A 91 -1.40 -2.68 -6.58
N LEU A 92 -0.72 -3.67 -7.19
CA LEU A 92 -1.23 -4.36 -8.38
C LEU A 92 -2.50 -5.15 -8.08
N GLU A 93 -2.54 -5.89 -6.97
CA GLU A 93 -3.74 -6.57 -6.46
C GLU A 93 -4.92 -5.60 -6.31
N THR A 94 -4.67 -4.40 -5.77
CA THR A 94 -5.68 -3.35 -5.60
C THR A 94 -6.21 -2.88 -6.95
N VAL A 95 -5.34 -2.61 -7.92
CA VAL A 95 -5.73 -2.22 -9.28
C VAL A 95 -6.57 -3.32 -9.94
N LEU A 96 -6.13 -4.58 -9.89
CA LEU A 96 -6.86 -5.72 -10.46
C LEU A 96 -8.21 -5.92 -9.76
N THR A 97 -8.28 -5.72 -8.44
CA THR A 97 -9.54 -5.76 -7.69
C THR A 97 -10.53 -4.73 -8.23
N LEU A 98 -10.09 -3.48 -8.44
CA LEU A 98 -10.95 -2.43 -8.96
C LEU A 98 -11.39 -2.69 -10.41
N VAL A 99 -10.48 -3.14 -11.27
CA VAL A 99 -10.79 -3.53 -12.65
C VAL A 99 -11.80 -4.68 -12.67
N GLY A 100 -11.58 -5.72 -11.88
CA GLY A 100 -12.47 -6.88 -11.89
C GLY A 100 -13.84 -6.57 -11.27
N LEU A 101 -13.92 -5.79 -10.19
CA LEU A 101 -15.19 -5.33 -9.61
C LEU A 101 -15.99 -4.48 -10.60
N TYR A 102 -15.34 -3.68 -11.43
CA TYR A 102 -16.00 -2.94 -12.50
C TYR A 102 -16.68 -3.88 -13.50
N TYR A 103 -16.00 -4.94 -13.92
CA TYR A 103 -16.52 -5.90 -14.89
C TYR A 103 -17.53 -6.89 -14.30
N TRP A 104 -17.58 -7.04 -12.98
CA TRP A 104 -18.44 -8.02 -12.32
C TRP A 104 -19.92 -7.60 -12.27
N PRO A 105 -20.86 -8.43 -12.79
CA PRO A 105 -22.29 -8.05 -12.85
C PRO A 105 -22.94 -7.83 -11.48
N CYS A 106 -22.73 -8.73 -10.50
CA CYS A 106 -23.39 -8.61 -9.19
C CYS A 106 -23.08 -7.30 -8.45
N MET A 107 -21.95 -6.66 -8.75
CA MET A 107 -21.53 -5.43 -8.08
C MET A 107 -22.20 -4.18 -8.65
N ARG A 108 -22.85 -4.28 -9.81
CA ARG A 108 -23.51 -3.14 -10.47
C ARG A 108 -24.92 -2.90 -9.90
N SER A 109 -25.31 -1.62 -9.84
CA SER A 109 -26.63 -1.19 -9.35
C SER A 109 -27.71 -1.22 -10.46
N SER A 110 -27.30 -1.06 -11.72
CA SER A 110 -28.21 -0.99 -12.88
C SER A 110 -28.06 -2.18 -13.85
N SER A 111 -29.21 -2.69 -14.31
CA SER A 111 -29.37 -3.75 -15.32
C SER A 111 -29.16 -3.27 -16.77
N ASN A 112 -28.68 -2.05 -17.00
CA ASN A 112 -28.50 -1.55 -18.37
C ASN A 112 -27.45 -2.39 -19.11
N LYS A 113 -27.89 -3.00 -20.22
CA LYS A 113 -27.18 -3.85 -21.20
C LYS A 113 -25.71 -4.12 -20.84
N VAL A 114 -25.50 -5.04 -19.90
CA VAL A 114 -24.17 -5.56 -19.60
C VAL A 114 -23.70 -6.36 -20.83
N PRO A 115 -22.53 -6.05 -21.41
CA PRO A 115 -21.97 -6.87 -22.47
C PRO A 115 -21.85 -8.32 -21.99
N SER A 116 -22.28 -9.29 -22.80
CA SER A 116 -22.30 -10.71 -22.42
C SER A 116 -20.94 -11.23 -21.92
N ASP A 117 -19.84 -10.61 -22.34
CA ASP A 117 -18.47 -11.01 -21.97
C ASP A 117 -17.91 -10.26 -20.75
N SER A 118 -18.64 -9.29 -20.18
CA SER A 118 -18.17 -8.52 -19.01
C SER A 118 -17.82 -9.44 -17.83
N ARG A 119 -18.63 -10.47 -17.58
CA ARG A 119 -18.37 -11.44 -16.50
C ARG A 119 -17.12 -12.28 -16.75
N LYS A 120 -16.87 -12.70 -17.99
CA LYS A 120 -15.67 -13.46 -18.37
C LYS A 120 -14.40 -12.63 -18.16
N TRP A 121 -14.43 -11.34 -18.51
CA TRP A 121 -13.33 -10.41 -18.23
C TRP A 121 -13.12 -10.22 -16.72
N GLY A 122 -14.20 -10.08 -15.94
CA GLY A 122 -14.12 -10.04 -14.48
C GLY A 122 -13.46 -11.29 -13.89
N LEU A 123 -13.88 -12.48 -14.35
CA LEU A 123 -13.30 -13.77 -13.95
C LEU A 123 -11.82 -13.89 -14.34
N ALA A 124 -11.44 -13.47 -15.55
CA ALA A 124 -10.05 -13.52 -16.00
C ALA A 124 -9.15 -12.62 -15.14
N VAL A 125 -9.62 -11.40 -14.83
CA VAL A 125 -8.90 -10.47 -13.94
C VAL A 125 -8.82 -11.01 -12.51
N ALA A 126 -9.89 -11.64 -12.01
CA ALA A 126 -9.89 -12.29 -10.70
C ALA A 126 -8.91 -13.46 -10.62
N ALA A 127 -8.92 -14.34 -11.62
CA ALA A 127 -8.00 -15.47 -11.72
C ALA A 127 -6.54 -14.97 -11.80
N LEU A 128 -6.28 -13.93 -12.60
CA LEU A 128 -4.95 -13.30 -12.69
C LEU A 128 -4.51 -12.70 -11.34
N ALA A 129 -5.41 -12.02 -10.63
CA ALA A 129 -5.13 -11.48 -9.30
C ALA A 129 -4.75 -12.60 -8.33
N CYS A 130 -5.50 -13.71 -8.30
CA CYS A 130 -5.20 -14.88 -7.46
C CYS A 130 -3.89 -15.58 -7.86
N ALA A 131 -3.55 -15.62 -9.14
CA ALA A 131 -2.29 -16.21 -9.61
C ALA A 131 -1.07 -15.37 -9.18
N ILE A 132 -1.16 -14.04 -9.32
CA ILE A 132 -0.11 -13.12 -8.87
C ILE A 132 -0.02 -13.11 -7.34
N ARG A 133 -1.17 -13.17 -6.66
CA ARG A 133 -1.25 -13.11 -5.21
C ARG A 133 -2.38 -14.01 -4.69
N PRO A 134 -2.07 -15.18 -4.13
CA PRO A 134 -3.08 -16.13 -3.65
C PRO A 134 -4.06 -15.55 -2.63
N THR A 135 -3.65 -14.54 -1.85
CA THR A 135 -4.51 -13.87 -0.86
C THR A 135 -5.67 -13.11 -1.49
N SER A 136 -5.59 -12.71 -2.77
CA SER A 136 -6.70 -12.08 -3.50
C SER A 136 -7.93 -12.97 -3.59
N ALA A 137 -7.76 -14.29 -3.41
CA ALA A 137 -8.87 -15.24 -3.33
C ALA A 137 -9.89 -14.84 -2.25
N ILE A 138 -9.46 -14.23 -1.14
CA ILE A 138 -10.35 -13.76 -0.07
C ILE A 138 -11.43 -12.80 -0.63
N THR A 139 -11.02 -11.83 -1.45
CA THR A 139 -11.91 -10.87 -2.12
C THR A 139 -12.81 -11.58 -3.14
N TRP A 140 -12.24 -12.43 -3.99
CA TRP A 140 -12.96 -13.04 -5.10
C TRP A 140 -13.90 -14.17 -4.68
N VAL A 141 -13.66 -14.83 -3.55
CA VAL A 141 -14.60 -15.78 -2.95
C VAL A 141 -15.89 -15.06 -2.56
N TYR A 142 -15.82 -13.88 -1.93
CA TYR A 142 -17.02 -13.09 -1.62
C TYR A 142 -17.83 -12.75 -2.88
N VAL A 143 -17.15 -12.19 -3.88
CA VAL A 143 -17.79 -11.76 -5.13
C VAL A 143 -18.35 -12.97 -5.90
N GLY A 144 -17.64 -14.08 -5.92
CA GLY A 144 -18.07 -15.34 -6.55
C GLY A 144 -19.29 -15.95 -5.85
N LEU A 145 -19.31 -16.00 -4.51
CA LEU A 145 -20.46 -16.47 -3.73
C LEU A 145 -21.68 -15.57 -3.93
N LEU A 146 -21.47 -14.24 -3.97
CA LEU A 146 -22.52 -13.27 -4.25
C LEU A 146 -23.11 -13.46 -5.66
N GLU A 147 -22.28 -13.69 -6.68
CA GLU A 147 -22.73 -13.97 -8.05
C GLU A 147 -23.48 -15.31 -8.13
N LEU A 148 -23.01 -16.36 -7.44
CA LEU A 148 -23.69 -17.66 -7.36
C LEU A 148 -25.05 -17.57 -6.67
N TYR A 149 -25.17 -16.72 -5.65
CA TYR A 149 -26.42 -16.46 -4.96
C TYR A 149 -27.44 -15.76 -5.87
N LEU A 150 -27.00 -14.75 -6.63
CA LEU A 150 -27.86 -13.92 -7.48
C LEU A 150 -28.16 -14.54 -8.85
N THR A 151 -27.28 -15.39 -9.38
CA THR A 151 -27.41 -15.96 -10.72
C THR A 151 -28.31 -17.19 -10.74
N ARG A 152 -29.27 -17.22 -11.68
CA ARG A 152 -30.17 -18.38 -11.88
C ARG A 152 -29.46 -19.59 -12.50
N ALA A 153 -28.53 -19.36 -13.44
CA ALA A 153 -27.80 -20.41 -14.17
C ALA A 153 -26.47 -20.82 -13.50
N ARG A 154 -26.54 -21.34 -12.27
CA ARG A 154 -25.36 -21.65 -11.43
C ARG A 154 -24.39 -22.65 -12.08
N LEU A 155 -24.90 -23.76 -12.60
CA LEU A 155 -24.07 -24.80 -13.22
C LEU A 155 -23.34 -24.30 -14.46
N ARG A 156 -24.02 -23.49 -15.29
CA ARG A 156 -23.41 -22.89 -16.48
C ARG A 156 -22.25 -21.98 -16.09
N PHE A 157 -22.42 -21.13 -15.08
CA PHE A 157 -21.36 -20.26 -14.60
C PHE A 157 -20.14 -21.06 -14.09
N ILE A 158 -20.36 -22.12 -13.31
CA ILE A 158 -19.28 -22.95 -12.77
C ILE A 158 -18.52 -23.68 -13.90
N PHE A 159 -19.24 -24.47 -14.70
CA PHE A 159 -18.61 -25.38 -15.66
C PHE A 159 -18.16 -24.72 -16.96
N MET A 160 -18.84 -23.67 -17.42
CA MET A 160 -18.54 -23.04 -18.72
C MET A 160 -17.69 -21.77 -18.60
N GLU A 161 -17.60 -21.17 -17.41
CA GLU A 161 -16.87 -19.90 -17.24
C GLU A 161 -15.78 -20.02 -16.16
N LEU A 162 -16.14 -20.40 -14.94
CA LEU A 162 -15.19 -20.44 -13.81
C LEU A 162 -14.08 -21.48 -14.01
N ILE A 163 -14.44 -22.74 -14.28
CA ILE A 163 -13.46 -23.84 -14.42
C ILE A 163 -12.54 -23.61 -15.63
N PRO A 164 -13.04 -23.29 -16.84
CA PRO A 164 -12.17 -23.11 -18.01
C PRO A 164 -11.19 -21.93 -17.85
N ILE A 165 -11.67 -20.77 -17.39
CA ILE A 165 -10.84 -19.58 -17.20
C ILE A 165 -9.83 -19.81 -16.07
N GLY A 166 -10.27 -20.37 -14.94
CA GLY A 166 -9.39 -20.70 -13.82
C GLY A 166 -8.30 -21.68 -14.20
N THR A 167 -8.64 -22.76 -14.90
CA THR A 167 -7.68 -23.78 -15.37
C THR A 167 -6.67 -23.19 -16.34
N LEU A 168 -7.10 -22.32 -17.26
CA LEU A 168 -6.20 -21.67 -18.21
C LEU A 168 -5.18 -20.77 -17.50
N VAL A 169 -5.63 -19.93 -16.56
CA VAL A 169 -4.74 -19.02 -15.84
C VAL A 169 -3.80 -19.77 -14.90
N LEU A 170 -4.31 -20.77 -14.16
CA LEU A 170 -3.48 -21.61 -13.29
C LEU A 170 -2.47 -22.44 -14.10
N GLY A 171 -2.87 -22.99 -15.25
CA GLY A 171 -1.99 -23.71 -16.16
C GLY A 171 -0.88 -22.81 -16.70
N PHE A 172 -1.21 -21.58 -17.10
CA PHE A 172 -0.22 -20.60 -17.53
C PHE A 172 0.76 -20.23 -16.40
N MET A 173 0.26 -19.99 -15.19
CA MET A 173 1.09 -19.72 -14.02
C MET A 173 2.04 -20.90 -13.72
N CYS A 174 1.54 -22.14 -13.70
CA CYS A 174 2.36 -23.32 -13.47
C CYS A 174 3.43 -23.52 -14.55
N LEU A 175 3.11 -23.18 -15.81
CA LEU A 175 4.08 -23.20 -16.90
C LEU A 175 5.20 -22.19 -16.68
N VAL A 176 4.85 -20.95 -16.30
CA VAL A 176 5.84 -19.90 -15.99
C VAL A 176 6.70 -20.31 -14.79
N ASP A 177 6.09 -20.80 -13.72
CA ASP A 177 6.80 -21.31 -12.54
C ASP A 177 7.74 -22.46 -12.92
N CYS A 178 7.30 -23.40 -13.76
CA CYS A 178 8.14 -24.51 -14.22
C CYS A 178 9.34 -24.04 -15.03
N LEU A 179 9.17 -23.02 -15.88
CA LEU A 179 10.27 -22.45 -16.67
C LEU A 179 11.29 -21.72 -15.78
N LEU A 180 10.85 -21.10 -14.69
CA LEU A 180 11.72 -20.34 -13.78
C LEU A 180 12.41 -21.22 -12.73
N TYR A 181 11.68 -22.14 -12.12
CA TYR A 181 12.19 -23.03 -11.07
C TYR A 181 12.84 -24.31 -11.63
N GLY A 182 12.66 -24.62 -12.92
CA GLY A 182 13.11 -25.87 -13.53
C GLY A 182 12.37 -27.12 -13.05
N SER A 183 11.29 -26.96 -12.29
CA SER A 183 10.47 -28.04 -11.75
C SER A 183 9.00 -27.62 -11.66
N TRP A 184 8.10 -28.61 -11.75
CA TRP A 184 6.67 -28.34 -11.62
C TRP A 184 6.32 -27.96 -10.17
N VAL A 185 6.07 -26.67 -9.96
CA VAL A 185 5.72 -26.10 -8.66
C VAL A 185 4.37 -25.42 -8.76
N LEU A 186 3.48 -25.71 -7.80
CA LEU A 186 2.19 -25.05 -7.67
C LEU A 186 2.28 -24.02 -6.53
N ALA A 187 2.79 -22.83 -6.85
CA ALA A 187 3.12 -21.81 -5.85
C ALA A 187 1.96 -21.43 -4.91
N PRO A 188 0.69 -21.29 -5.36
CA PRO A 188 -0.45 -21.06 -4.47
C PRO A 188 -0.69 -22.16 -3.43
N LEU A 189 -0.44 -23.44 -3.76
CA LEU A 189 -0.58 -24.53 -2.78
C LEU A 189 0.53 -24.49 -1.73
N ASN A 190 1.76 -24.21 -2.14
CA ASN A 190 2.87 -24.02 -1.21
C ASN A 190 2.64 -22.81 -0.31
N PHE A 191 2.09 -21.72 -0.86
CA PHE A 191 1.68 -20.54 -0.10
C PHE A 191 0.63 -20.89 0.97
N LEU A 192 -0.41 -21.67 0.60
CA LEU A 192 -1.44 -22.13 1.53
C LEU A 192 -0.84 -23.00 2.64
N LYS A 193 0.03 -23.96 2.27
CA LYS A 193 0.71 -24.84 3.21
C LYS A 193 1.57 -24.04 4.21
N PHE A 194 2.35 -23.08 3.73
CA PHE A 194 3.25 -22.31 4.59
C PHE A 194 2.48 -21.34 5.49
N ASN A 195 1.56 -20.54 4.93
CA ASN A 195 0.92 -19.44 5.67
C ASN A 195 -0.27 -19.88 6.52
N PHE A 196 -1.09 -20.82 6.03
CA PHE A 196 -2.33 -21.21 6.72
C PHE A 196 -2.18 -22.53 7.49
N LEU A 197 -1.53 -23.54 6.91
CA LEU A 197 -1.40 -24.86 7.56
C LEU A 197 -0.24 -24.92 8.55
N SER A 198 0.86 -24.22 8.26
CA SER A 198 2.07 -24.26 9.09
C SER A 198 2.23 -23.02 9.99
N SER A 199 1.36 -22.01 9.83
CA SER A 199 1.42 -20.69 10.47
C SER A 199 2.79 -20.01 10.35
N GLY A 200 3.48 -20.17 9.21
CA GLY A 200 4.81 -19.59 9.00
C GLY A 200 4.82 -18.05 9.05
N GLY A 201 3.68 -17.41 8.76
CA GLY A 201 3.54 -15.95 8.86
C GLY A 201 3.68 -15.42 10.29
N ASP A 202 3.34 -16.21 11.30
CA ASP A 202 3.42 -15.82 12.71
C ASP A 202 4.87 -15.56 13.17
N TYR A 203 5.85 -16.08 12.41
CA TYR A 203 7.27 -15.79 12.58
C TYR A 203 7.58 -14.29 12.53
N TYR A 204 6.88 -13.55 11.68
CA TYR A 204 7.09 -12.11 11.48
C TYR A 204 6.28 -11.24 12.45
N GLY A 205 5.75 -11.83 13.52
CA GLY A 205 5.00 -11.14 14.57
C GLY A 205 3.50 -11.27 14.41
N ASN A 206 2.81 -11.16 15.55
CA ASN A 206 1.37 -11.37 15.67
C ASN A 206 0.65 -10.14 16.22
N HIS A 207 -0.55 -9.89 15.70
CA HIS A 207 -1.44 -8.84 16.19
C HIS A 207 -2.76 -9.44 16.67
N LYS A 208 -3.40 -8.77 17.65
CA LYS A 208 -4.72 -9.17 18.17
C LYS A 208 -5.77 -9.17 17.05
N TRP A 209 -6.81 -10.01 17.18
CA TRP A 209 -7.84 -10.18 16.15
C TRP A 209 -8.52 -8.86 15.76
N HIS A 210 -8.75 -7.96 16.72
CA HIS A 210 -9.42 -6.68 16.49
C HIS A 210 -8.53 -5.62 15.82
N TRP A 211 -7.24 -5.90 15.60
CA TRP A 211 -6.25 -4.92 15.16
C TRP A 211 -6.67 -4.17 13.90
N TYR A 212 -7.21 -4.86 12.87
CA TYR A 212 -7.69 -4.21 11.66
C TYR A 212 -8.83 -3.21 11.92
N PHE A 213 -9.74 -3.51 12.84
CA PHE A 213 -10.88 -2.66 13.17
C PHE A 213 -10.53 -1.50 14.10
N THR A 214 -9.58 -1.70 15.02
CA THR A 214 -9.21 -0.67 16.01
C THR A 214 -8.06 0.22 15.55
N GLN A 215 -7.12 -0.32 14.78
CA GLN A 215 -5.86 0.34 14.44
C GLN A 215 -5.58 0.26 12.94
N GLY A 216 -5.36 -0.94 12.40
CA GLY A 216 -4.89 -1.17 11.02
C GLY A 216 -5.65 -0.38 9.95
N PHE A 217 -6.89 -0.79 9.67
CA PHE A 217 -7.69 -0.17 8.61
C PHE A 217 -8.19 1.23 8.99
N THR A 218 -8.46 1.44 10.27
CA THR A 218 -8.87 2.73 10.85
C THR A 218 -7.82 3.81 10.62
N VAL A 219 -6.53 3.50 10.79
CA VAL A 219 -5.40 4.41 10.53
C VAL A 219 -5.20 4.63 9.03
N MET A 220 -5.46 3.63 8.17
CA MET A 220 -5.43 3.81 6.72
C MET A 220 -6.50 4.83 6.25
N LEU A 221 -7.71 4.76 6.82
CA LEU A 221 -8.76 5.75 6.54
C LEU A 221 -8.49 7.10 7.21
N PHE A 222 -7.92 7.10 8.42
CA PHE A 222 -7.60 8.28 9.20
C PHE A 222 -8.81 9.24 9.31
N SER A 223 -8.66 10.51 8.93
CA SER A 223 -9.73 11.50 8.97
C SER A 223 -10.87 11.24 7.98
N PHE A 224 -10.74 10.30 7.04
CA PHE A 224 -11.84 9.84 6.19
C PHE A 224 -12.79 8.85 6.88
N LEU A 225 -12.42 8.29 8.04
CA LEU A 225 -13.23 7.30 8.75
C LEU A 225 -14.68 7.72 9.00
N PRO A 226 -15.00 8.90 9.59
CA PRO A 226 -16.39 9.29 9.82
C PRO A 226 -17.18 9.43 8.52
N PHE A 227 -16.53 9.89 7.44
CA PHE A 227 -17.15 10.00 6.12
C PHE A 227 -17.42 8.62 5.52
N CYS A 228 -16.53 7.65 5.71
CA CYS A 228 -16.73 6.27 5.26
C CYS A 228 -17.96 5.66 5.96
N LEU A 229 -18.05 5.79 7.29
CA LEU A 229 -19.18 5.27 8.07
C LEU A 229 -20.50 5.94 7.65
N ALA A 230 -20.51 7.26 7.51
CA ALA A 230 -21.67 7.98 6.99
C ALA A 230 -22.04 7.53 5.57
N GLY A 231 -21.05 7.21 4.72
CA GLY A 231 -21.25 6.71 3.37
C GLY A 231 -21.87 5.32 3.33
N ILE A 232 -21.42 4.42 4.21
CA ILE A 232 -22.01 3.08 4.39
C ILE A 232 -23.50 3.22 4.77
N ILE A 233 -23.80 4.06 5.76
CA ILE A 233 -25.18 4.25 6.25
C ILE A 233 -26.07 4.89 5.16
N LYS A 234 -25.60 5.94 4.48
CA LYS A 234 -26.38 6.68 3.48
C LYS A 234 -26.59 5.91 2.17
N SER A 235 -25.55 5.25 1.66
CA SER A 235 -25.60 4.59 0.35
C SER A 235 -26.48 3.35 0.30
N LYS A 236 -26.74 2.72 1.47
CA LYS A 236 -27.46 1.45 1.60
C LYS A 236 -26.92 0.32 0.70
N ASN A 237 -25.68 0.44 0.20
CA ASN A 237 -25.08 -0.53 -0.70
C ASN A 237 -24.40 -1.67 0.09
N TRP A 238 -25.21 -2.63 0.52
CA TRP A 238 -24.77 -3.74 1.35
C TRP A 238 -23.70 -4.62 0.70
N LYS A 239 -23.59 -4.65 -0.64
CA LYS A 239 -22.63 -5.49 -1.37
C LYS A 239 -21.19 -5.01 -1.15
N LEU A 240 -20.95 -3.70 -1.22
CA LEU A 240 -19.61 -3.13 -1.00
C LEU A 240 -19.25 -3.10 0.48
N SER A 241 -20.20 -2.73 1.34
CA SER A 241 -20.00 -2.75 2.79
C SER A 241 -19.75 -4.17 3.29
N GLY A 242 -20.49 -5.15 2.75
CA GLY A 242 -20.29 -6.57 3.02
C GLY A 242 -18.92 -7.07 2.56
N LEU A 243 -18.44 -6.65 1.39
CA LEU A 243 -17.09 -6.97 0.93
C LEU A 243 -16.01 -6.42 1.87
N ILE A 244 -16.13 -5.17 2.31
CA ILE A 244 -15.17 -4.56 3.25
C ILE A 244 -15.15 -5.36 4.55
N VAL A 245 -16.31 -5.64 5.16
CA VAL A 245 -16.41 -6.39 6.41
C VAL A 245 -15.90 -7.82 6.25
N TRP A 246 -16.20 -8.47 5.13
CA TRP A 246 -15.72 -9.82 4.80
C TRP A 246 -14.19 -9.89 4.76
N VAL A 247 -13.56 -8.99 4.00
CA VAL A 247 -12.10 -8.95 3.86
C VAL A 247 -11.44 -8.65 5.20
N LEU A 248 -11.90 -7.63 5.92
CA LEU A 248 -11.35 -7.30 7.25
C LEU A 248 -11.55 -8.44 8.25
N GLY A 249 -12.72 -9.09 8.24
CA GLY A 249 -13.04 -10.20 9.13
C GLY A 249 -12.14 -11.41 8.91
N LEU A 250 -11.95 -11.84 7.65
CA LEU A 250 -11.09 -12.99 7.35
C LEU A 250 -9.61 -12.72 7.63
N TYR A 251 -9.10 -11.54 7.27
CA TYR A 251 -7.73 -11.16 7.62
C TYR A 251 -7.53 -10.99 9.12
N SER A 252 -8.58 -10.65 9.87
CA SER A 252 -8.54 -10.55 11.34
C SER A 252 -8.31 -11.90 12.05
N ILE A 253 -8.68 -13.02 11.41
CA ILE A 253 -8.47 -14.38 11.93
C ILE A 253 -6.98 -14.76 11.90
N LEU A 254 -6.23 -14.26 10.92
CA LEU A 254 -4.80 -14.58 10.75
C LEU A 254 -3.96 -13.90 11.85
N GLY A 255 -2.96 -14.60 12.39
CA GLY A 255 -2.08 -14.08 13.45
C GLY A 255 -1.29 -12.86 12.97
N HIS A 256 -0.51 -13.07 11.89
CA HIS A 256 0.24 -12.03 11.22
C HIS A 256 -0.64 -11.08 10.41
N LYS A 257 -0.44 -9.77 10.61
CA LYS A 257 -1.24 -8.72 9.97
C LYS A 257 -0.33 -7.60 9.51
N GLU A 258 -0.64 -7.06 8.33
CA GLU A 258 0.03 -5.86 7.81
C GLU A 258 -1.01 -4.90 7.22
N PHE A 259 -0.70 -3.60 7.23
CA PHE A 259 -1.56 -2.59 6.61
C PHE A 259 -1.80 -2.85 5.12
N ARG A 260 -0.77 -3.31 4.39
CA ARG A 260 -0.86 -3.49 2.92
C ARG A 260 -1.75 -4.66 2.50
N PHE A 261 -2.01 -5.65 3.36
CA PHE A 261 -2.87 -6.80 3.01
C PHE A 261 -4.32 -6.41 2.73
N VAL A 262 -4.81 -5.35 3.38
CA VAL A 262 -6.18 -4.84 3.22
C VAL A 262 -6.24 -3.60 2.32
N LEU A 263 -5.12 -3.25 1.65
CA LEU A 263 -5.08 -2.17 0.65
C LEU A 263 -6.15 -2.32 -0.44
N PRO A 264 -6.51 -3.52 -0.94
CA PRO A 264 -7.51 -3.67 -2.01
C PRO A 264 -8.91 -3.13 -1.67
N VAL A 265 -9.28 -3.10 -0.38
CA VAL A 265 -10.58 -2.58 0.06
C VAL A 265 -10.54 -1.11 0.47
N LEU A 266 -9.36 -0.50 0.59
CA LEU A 266 -9.23 0.92 0.95
C LEU A 266 -9.86 1.84 -0.10
N PRO A 267 -9.61 1.68 -1.42
CA PRO A 267 -10.28 2.52 -2.42
C PRO A 267 -11.81 2.36 -2.39
N ILE A 268 -12.32 1.17 -2.07
CA ILE A 268 -13.76 0.92 -1.96
C ILE A 268 -14.37 1.72 -0.80
N SER A 269 -13.71 1.72 0.36
CA SER A 269 -14.12 2.55 1.51
C SER A 269 -14.05 4.04 1.20
N LEU A 270 -13.04 4.49 0.46
CA LEU A 270 -12.91 5.89 0.06
C LEU A 270 -13.95 6.32 -0.99
N ILE A 271 -14.47 5.41 -1.82
CA ILE A 271 -15.65 5.68 -2.66
C ILE A 271 -16.85 6.02 -1.78
N LEU A 272 -17.08 5.26 -0.70
CA LEU A 272 -18.16 5.50 0.26
C LEU A 272 -17.96 6.83 1.01
N SER A 273 -16.72 7.18 1.37
CA SER A 273 -16.39 8.50 1.91
C SER A 273 -16.71 9.63 0.94
N GLY A 274 -16.36 9.48 -0.34
CA GLY A 274 -16.67 10.47 -1.36
C GLY A 274 -18.18 10.66 -1.57
N TYR A 275 -18.94 9.57 -1.50
CA TYR A 275 -20.41 9.61 -1.56
C TYR A 275 -21.01 10.43 -0.40
N SER A 276 -20.55 10.22 0.84
CA SER A 276 -21.09 10.99 1.98
C SER A 276 -20.69 12.46 1.95
N LEU A 277 -19.47 12.78 1.50
CA LEU A 277 -18.96 14.14 1.36
C LEU A 277 -19.75 14.95 0.33
N ALA A 278 -20.15 14.32 -0.76
CA ALA A 278 -21.01 14.94 -1.75
C ALA A 278 -22.45 15.15 -1.24
N ALA A 279 -22.98 14.20 -0.46
CA ALA A 279 -24.29 14.31 0.17
C ALA A 279 -24.36 15.32 1.33
N LEU A 280 -23.31 16.13 1.57
CA LEU A 280 -23.30 17.19 2.59
C LEU A 280 -23.92 18.51 2.10
N GLU A 281 -24.18 18.70 0.80
CA GLU A 281 -24.81 19.92 0.29
C GLU A 281 -26.34 19.87 0.21
N GLU A 282 -26.93 18.69 0.06
CA GLU A 282 -28.38 18.55 -0.22
C GLU A 282 -29.31 19.02 0.90
N HIS A 283 -28.82 19.32 2.10
CA HIS A 283 -29.66 19.73 3.24
C HIS A 283 -29.65 21.25 3.53
N GLY A 284 -29.10 22.06 2.62
CA GLY A 284 -28.97 23.51 2.80
C GLY A 284 -29.94 24.40 2.01
N ALA A 285 -30.75 23.87 1.10
CA ALA A 285 -31.64 24.67 0.26
C ALA A 285 -33.11 24.31 0.48
N PRO A 286 -33.82 24.93 1.44
CA PRO A 286 -35.25 25.07 1.32
C PRO A 286 -35.53 26.10 0.22
N ASN A 287 -36.31 25.70 -0.78
CA ASN A 287 -36.98 26.61 -1.70
C ASN A 287 -37.59 27.78 -0.92
N SER A 288 -37.06 28.97 -1.12
CA SER A 288 -37.70 30.21 -0.71
C SER A 288 -37.40 31.24 -1.79
N GLU A 289 -38.35 31.38 -2.70
CA GLU A 289 -38.54 32.62 -3.44
C GLU A 289 -38.62 33.77 -2.43
N ARG A 290 -37.61 34.65 -2.41
CA ARG A 290 -37.76 36.05 -1.95
C ARG A 290 -36.59 36.89 -2.42
N LYS A 291 -36.86 37.74 -3.41
CA LYS A 291 -36.03 38.86 -3.84
C LYS A 291 -35.91 39.88 -2.69
N GLY A 292 -34.70 40.33 -2.38
CA GLY A 292 -34.42 41.44 -1.45
C GLY A 292 -32.90 41.71 -1.33
N PRO A 293 -32.45 42.98 -1.17
CA PRO A 293 -31.14 43.42 -1.63
C PRO A 293 -29.97 43.12 -0.68
N SER A 294 -28.79 43.18 -1.28
CA SER A 294 -27.46 42.79 -0.82
C SER A 294 -26.99 43.40 0.50
N HIS A 295 -26.79 42.55 1.51
CA HIS A 295 -25.82 42.77 2.59
C HIS A 295 -24.55 41.96 2.32
N ILE A 296 -23.38 42.57 2.52
CA ILE A 296 -22.06 41.92 2.47
C ILE A 296 -21.98 40.93 3.65
N HIS A 297 -22.54 39.73 3.46
CA HIS A 297 -22.34 38.63 4.37
C HIS A 297 -20.95 38.04 4.11
N LYS A 298 -20.08 38.02 5.13
CA LYS A 298 -18.91 37.12 5.17
C LYS A 298 -19.42 35.71 4.89
N LYS A 299 -19.29 35.23 3.65
CA LYS A 299 -19.68 33.87 3.25
C LYS A 299 -18.81 32.90 4.06
N TRP A 300 -19.37 32.37 5.14
CA TRP A 300 -18.77 31.24 5.82
C TRP A 300 -18.64 30.08 4.81
N PRO A 301 -17.52 29.35 4.82
CA PRO A 301 -17.35 28.20 3.94
C PRO A 301 -18.49 27.20 4.19
N SER A 302 -19.03 26.60 3.13
CA SER A 302 -20.06 25.58 3.29
C SER A 302 -19.53 24.42 4.14
N LYS A 303 -20.41 23.67 4.83
CA LYS A 303 -20.01 22.50 5.64
C LYS A 303 -19.10 21.53 4.86
N ARG A 304 -19.35 21.41 3.55
CA ARG A 304 -18.53 20.65 2.62
C ARG A 304 -17.13 21.25 2.44
N GLN A 305 -17.01 22.56 2.24
CA GLN A 305 -15.71 23.22 2.09
C GLN A 305 -14.88 23.10 3.38
N LEU A 306 -15.52 23.21 4.55
CA LEU A 306 -14.85 22.96 5.83
C LEU A 306 -14.35 21.50 5.93
N ALA A 307 -15.17 20.53 5.52
CA ALA A 307 -14.79 19.11 5.50
C ALA A 307 -13.60 18.84 4.55
N ILE A 308 -13.59 19.41 3.35
CA ILE A 308 -12.47 19.31 2.40
C ILE A 308 -11.19 19.90 3.00
N CYS A 309 -11.26 21.11 3.56
CA CYS A 309 -10.12 21.76 4.18
C CYS A 309 -9.59 20.94 5.36
N PHE A 310 -10.47 20.38 6.19
CA PHE A 310 -10.10 19.48 7.29
C PHE A 310 -9.40 18.21 6.79
N LEU A 311 -9.94 17.55 5.76
CA LEU A 311 -9.36 16.34 5.18
C LEU A 311 -7.98 16.61 4.59
N LEU A 312 -7.80 17.71 3.86
CA LEU A 312 -6.50 18.11 3.32
C LEU A 312 -5.50 18.49 4.43
N ALA A 313 -5.93 19.29 5.40
CA ALA A 313 -5.08 19.75 6.50
C ALA A 313 -4.58 18.59 7.38
N THR A 314 -5.34 17.50 7.48
CA THR A 314 -4.94 16.31 8.24
C THR A 314 -4.14 15.32 7.41
N ASN A 315 -4.54 15.03 6.16
CA ASN A 315 -3.87 14.00 5.36
C ASN A 315 -2.60 14.48 4.66
N ILE A 316 -2.50 15.73 4.20
CA ILE A 316 -1.30 16.20 3.49
C ILE A 316 -0.06 16.15 4.39
N PRO A 317 -0.07 16.70 5.62
CA PRO A 317 1.09 16.62 6.50
C PRO A 317 1.47 15.17 6.82
N MET A 318 0.46 14.32 7.06
CA MET A 318 0.68 12.89 7.32
C MET A 318 1.31 12.18 6.12
N ALA A 319 0.82 12.43 4.91
CA ALA A 319 1.34 11.85 3.67
C ALA A 319 2.78 12.27 3.41
N LEU A 320 3.08 13.56 3.54
CA LEU A 320 4.42 14.11 3.35
C LEU A 320 5.39 13.60 4.41
N TYR A 321 4.99 13.62 5.68
CA TYR A 321 5.84 13.14 6.77
C TYR A 321 6.18 11.65 6.60
N MET A 322 5.16 10.80 6.37
CA MET A 322 5.38 9.36 6.22
C MET A 322 6.17 9.02 4.96
N SER A 323 6.05 9.81 3.89
CA SER A 323 6.75 9.53 2.63
C SER A 323 8.18 10.10 2.56
N LEU A 324 8.47 11.19 3.28
CA LEU A 324 9.73 11.94 3.12
C LEU A 324 10.61 11.97 4.38
N VAL A 325 10.02 11.77 5.57
CA VAL A 325 10.73 11.98 6.84
C VAL A 325 10.83 10.70 7.64
N HIS A 326 9.72 9.99 7.84
CA HIS A 326 9.71 8.77 8.64
C HIS A 326 10.54 7.66 8.00
N GLN A 327 11.40 7.02 8.80
CA GLN A 327 12.30 5.94 8.40
C GLN A 327 13.29 6.28 7.26
N ARG A 328 13.58 7.56 7.01
CA ARG A 328 14.47 7.97 5.90
C ARG A 328 15.94 7.54 6.08
N GLY A 329 16.37 7.32 7.31
CA GLY A 329 17.80 7.15 7.64
C GLY A 329 18.48 5.96 6.96
N THR A 330 17.74 4.89 6.66
CA THR A 330 18.28 3.71 5.98
C THR A 330 18.56 3.98 4.50
N GLU A 331 17.77 4.83 3.85
CA GLU A 331 18.00 5.33 2.50
C GLU A 331 19.17 6.33 2.48
N ASP A 332 19.18 7.30 3.42
CA ASP A 332 20.21 8.34 3.52
C ASP A 332 21.61 7.75 3.73
N VAL A 333 21.74 6.75 4.60
CA VAL A 333 23.00 6.02 4.83
C VAL A 333 23.49 5.34 3.56
N MET A 334 22.61 4.64 2.83
CA MET A 334 23.01 3.96 1.61
C MET A 334 23.40 4.95 0.50
N ASN A 335 22.72 6.10 0.41
CA ASN A 335 23.10 7.18 -0.49
C ASN A 335 24.48 7.77 -0.15
N TYR A 336 24.80 7.90 1.14
CA TYR A 336 26.11 8.33 1.60
C TYR A 336 27.19 7.28 1.28
N LEU A 337 26.95 6.01 1.63
CA LEU A 337 27.89 4.91 1.38
C LEU A 337 28.13 4.71 -0.12
N SER A 338 27.12 4.91 -0.97
CA SER A 338 27.26 4.88 -2.44
C SER A 338 28.25 5.93 -2.93
N LYS A 339 28.20 7.16 -2.38
CA LYS A 339 29.12 8.25 -2.73
C LYS A 339 30.54 8.00 -2.21
N GLU A 340 30.69 7.49 -0.99
CA GLU A 340 32.01 7.19 -0.43
C GLU A 340 32.64 5.94 -1.08
N ALA A 341 31.84 4.94 -1.45
CA ALA A 341 32.29 3.80 -2.25
C ALA A 341 32.75 4.23 -3.64
N ALA A 342 32.09 5.20 -4.27
CA ALA A 342 32.55 5.77 -5.54
C ALA A 342 33.88 6.54 -5.43
N ARG A 343 34.29 6.92 -4.22
CA ARG A 343 35.58 7.53 -3.90
C ARG A 343 36.60 6.51 -3.35
N GLU A 344 36.29 5.22 -3.43
CA GLU A 344 37.13 4.11 -2.96
C GLU A 344 37.44 4.12 -1.46
N LYS A 345 36.66 4.87 -0.66
CA LYS A 345 36.82 4.95 0.80
C LYS A 345 36.12 3.81 1.53
N VAL A 346 35.17 3.14 0.88
CA VAL A 346 34.42 2.01 1.44
C VAL A 346 34.87 0.73 0.75
N LYS A 347 35.40 -0.23 1.52
CA LYS A 347 35.87 -1.53 0.99
C LYS A 347 34.93 -2.68 1.29
N SER A 348 34.28 -2.66 2.45
CA SER A 348 33.31 -3.67 2.89
C SER A 348 32.37 -3.11 3.96
N ILE A 349 31.12 -3.58 3.99
CA ILE A 349 30.07 -3.04 4.87
C ILE A 349 29.39 -4.16 5.65
N LEU A 350 29.37 -4.05 6.97
CA LEU A 350 28.61 -4.93 7.86
C LEU A 350 27.40 -4.18 8.43
N PHE A 351 26.21 -4.76 8.28
CA PHE A 351 24.97 -4.23 8.84
C PHE A 351 24.64 -5.00 10.12
N LEU A 352 24.86 -4.36 11.28
CA LEU A 352 24.47 -4.86 12.61
C LEU A 352 23.14 -4.24 12.99
N MET A 353 22.11 -4.66 12.27
CA MET A 353 20.74 -4.16 12.37
C MET A 353 19.79 -5.23 11.82
N PRO A 354 18.47 -5.10 11.98
CA PRO A 354 17.50 -6.04 11.45
C PRO A 354 17.73 -6.31 9.95
N CYS A 355 17.53 -7.57 9.54
CA CYS A 355 17.66 -7.95 8.15
C CYS A 355 16.76 -7.10 7.24
N HIS A 356 17.21 -6.87 5.99
CA HIS A 356 16.48 -6.08 4.99
C HIS A 356 16.10 -4.64 5.41
N ALA A 357 16.75 -4.07 6.44
CA ALA A 357 16.49 -2.70 6.89
C ALA A 357 16.97 -1.62 5.88
N THR A 358 17.89 -1.95 4.97
CA THR A 358 18.44 -1.02 3.99
C THR A 358 18.20 -1.49 2.55
N PRO A 359 18.14 -0.59 1.56
CA PRO A 359 17.98 -0.95 0.13
C PRO A 359 19.20 -1.65 -0.48
N TYR A 360 20.30 -1.79 0.28
CA TYR A 360 21.44 -2.63 -0.08
C TYR A 360 21.99 -2.30 -1.48
N TYR A 361 22.24 -3.29 -2.35
CA TYR A 361 22.81 -3.07 -3.69
C TYR A 361 21.92 -2.21 -4.62
N SER A 362 20.62 -2.07 -4.37
CA SER A 362 19.75 -1.27 -5.24
C SER A 362 20.06 0.22 -5.20
N THR A 363 20.74 0.69 -4.14
CA THR A 363 21.18 2.09 -3.98
C THR A 363 22.70 2.21 -4.05
N LEU A 364 23.44 1.20 -3.59
CA LEU A 364 24.91 1.24 -3.60
C LEU A 364 25.48 1.25 -5.02
N HIS A 365 24.94 0.41 -5.92
CA HIS A 365 25.40 0.26 -7.31
C HIS A 365 26.91 0.01 -7.48
N ARG A 366 27.55 -0.66 -6.50
CA ARG A 366 28.97 -1.05 -6.53
C ARG A 366 29.12 -2.49 -6.06
N ASN A 367 30.05 -3.22 -6.68
CA ASN A 367 30.37 -4.59 -6.30
C ASN A 367 31.44 -4.58 -5.20
N LEU A 368 31.00 -4.50 -3.94
CA LEU A 368 31.88 -4.59 -2.77
C LEU A 368 31.23 -5.53 -1.73
N PRO A 369 32.02 -6.26 -0.93
CA PRO A 369 31.48 -7.18 0.06
C PRO A 369 30.57 -6.46 1.07
N MET A 370 29.31 -6.88 1.12
CA MET A 370 28.36 -6.44 2.12
C MET A 370 27.73 -7.65 2.82
N ARG A 371 27.43 -7.53 4.10
CA ARG A 371 26.70 -8.57 4.86
C ARG A 371 25.69 -7.95 5.81
N PHE A 372 24.46 -8.45 5.76
CA PHE A 372 23.44 -8.22 6.78
C PHE A 372 23.21 -9.52 7.58
N LEU A 373 22.56 -9.42 8.73
CA LEU A 373 22.23 -10.56 9.59
C LEU A 373 21.16 -11.42 8.92
N ASP A 374 21.39 -12.73 8.86
CA ASP A 374 20.43 -13.67 8.27
C ASP A 374 19.14 -13.74 9.10
N CYS A 375 18.01 -13.78 8.40
CA CYS A 375 16.69 -13.93 8.99
C CYS A 375 15.83 -14.93 8.20
N SER A 376 16.49 -15.86 7.52
CA SER A 376 15.84 -16.96 6.83
C SER A 376 15.08 -17.81 7.86
N PRO A 377 13.78 -18.07 7.67
CA PRO A 377 13.01 -18.85 8.62
C PRO A 377 13.54 -20.29 8.66
N SER A 378 13.80 -20.80 9.85
CA SER A 378 14.22 -22.18 10.06
C SER A 378 13.02 -23.16 9.95
N GLU A 379 13.28 -24.40 9.55
CA GLU A 379 12.25 -25.45 9.54
C GLU A 379 11.84 -25.86 10.98
N GLU A 380 12.76 -25.68 11.94
CA GLU A 380 12.56 -25.98 13.35
C GLU A 380 12.02 -24.76 14.12
N LYS A 381 10.75 -24.83 14.50
CA LYS A 381 10.09 -23.79 15.31
C LYS A 381 10.83 -23.58 16.63
N GLY A 382 11.21 -22.33 16.91
CA GLY A 382 11.73 -21.90 18.21
C GLY A 382 13.24 -21.65 18.26
N ILE A 383 13.99 -21.96 17.19
CA ILE A 383 15.39 -21.55 17.08
C ILE A 383 15.43 -20.11 16.53
N PRO A 384 15.98 -19.13 17.29
CA PRO A 384 16.08 -17.76 16.82
C PRO A 384 17.11 -17.65 15.70
N ASP A 385 16.77 -16.89 14.65
CA ASP A 385 17.69 -16.60 13.55
C ASP A 385 18.87 -15.71 13.97
N GLU A 386 19.80 -15.47 13.05
CA GLU A 386 20.99 -14.64 13.32
C GLU A 386 20.61 -13.21 13.75
N SER A 387 19.62 -12.61 13.08
CA SER A 387 19.09 -11.30 13.41
C SER A 387 18.43 -11.29 14.80
N ASP A 388 17.61 -12.27 15.14
CA ASP A 388 16.94 -12.38 16.44
C ASP A 388 17.93 -12.58 17.58
N ARG A 389 18.94 -13.45 17.39
CA ARG A 389 20.03 -13.65 18.36
C ARG A 389 20.78 -12.35 18.62
N PHE A 390 21.05 -11.58 17.58
CA PHE A 390 21.66 -10.26 17.71
C PHE A 390 20.76 -9.30 18.49
N MET A 391 19.46 -9.24 18.18
CA MET A 391 18.52 -8.36 18.90
C MET A 391 18.36 -8.74 20.38
N MET A 392 18.46 -10.04 20.72
CA MET A 392 18.36 -10.53 22.11
C MET A 392 19.61 -10.23 22.94
N ASN A 393 20.81 -10.35 22.37
CA ASN A 393 22.07 -10.05 23.05
C ASN A 393 23.11 -9.46 22.07
N PRO A 394 23.01 -8.14 21.77
CA PRO A 394 23.86 -7.52 20.75
C PRO A 394 25.36 -7.65 21.07
N VAL A 395 25.73 -7.47 22.34
CA VAL A 395 27.14 -7.50 22.77
C VAL A 395 27.72 -8.90 22.69
N GLY A 396 27.02 -9.90 23.25
CA GLY A 396 27.45 -11.30 23.19
C GLY A 396 27.55 -11.80 21.75
N PHE A 397 26.54 -11.49 20.94
CA PHE A 397 26.55 -11.80 19.52
C PHE A 397 27.76 -11.18 18.80
N ALA A 398 28.00 -9.88 19.00
CA ALA A 398 29.10 -9.18 18.34
C ALA A 398 30.47 -9.72 18.75
N MET A 399 30.66 -10.09 20.03
CA MET A 399 31.89 -10.72 20.52
C MET A 399 32.12 -12.10 19.89
N ASP A 400 31.09 -12.93 19.80
CA ASP A 400 31.20 -14.25 19.17
C ASP A 400 31.45 -14.14 17.67
N PHE A 401 30.73 -13.23 17.01
CA PHE A 401 30.90 -12.93 15.60
C PHE A 401 32.32 -12.45 15.29
N ALA A 402 32.89 -11.62 16.18
CA ALA A 402 34.23 -11.08 16.03
C ALA A 402 35.35 -12.11 16.02
N LYS A 403 35.13 -13.31 16.57
CA LYS A 403 36.12 -14.39 16.57
C LYS A 403 36.40 -14.92 15.16
N THR A 404 35.41 -14.84 14.27
CA THR A 404 35.44 -15.45 12.94
C THR A 404 35.25 -14.46 11.80
N TRP A 405 35.03 -13.18 12.08
CA TRP A 405 34.74 -12.20 11.05
C TRP A 405 35.99 -11.76 10.26
N SER A 406 35.82 -11.49 8.98
CA SER A 406 36.73 -10.61 8.24
C SER A 406 36.42 -9.17 8.66
N CYS A 407 37.39 -8.46 9.25
CA CYS A 407 37.17 -7.11 9.77
C CYS A 407 36.58 -6.18 8.68
N PRO A 408 35.34 -5.66 8.86
CA PRO A 408 34.69 -4.82 7.87
C PRO A 408 35.27 -3.41 7.89
N SER A 409 35.28 -2.72 6.74
CA SER A 409 35.73 -1.32 6.69
C SER A 409 34.72 -0.36 7.35
N HIS A 410 33.43 -0.68 7.21
CA HIS A 410 32.33 0.12 7.72
C HIS A 410 31.31 -0.77 8.43
N ILE A 411 30.79 -0.28 9.56
CA ILE A 411 29.69 -0.92 10.29
C ILE A 411 28.52 0.06 10.34
N VAL A 412 27.33 -0.43 10.02
CA VAL A 412 26.10 0.34 10.07
C VAL A 412 25.16 -0.28 11.09
N LEU A 413 24.60 0.54 11.97
CA LEU A 413 23.70 0.12 13.03
C LEU A 413 22.70 1.23 13.38
N PHE A 414 21.59 0.86 14.00
CA PHE A 414 20.67 1.83 14.60
C PHE A 414 21.23 2.30 15.96
N ASP A 415 20.78 3.48 16.42
CA ASP A 415 21.28 4.08 17.66
C ASP A 415 20.88 3.30 18.93
N SER A 416 19.79 2.54 18.87
CA SER A 416 19.37 1.63 19.95
C SER A 416 20.44 0.58 20.27
N GLU A 417 20.99 -0.06 19.24
CA GLU A 417 22.03 -1.09 19.35
C GLU A 417 23.41 -0.47 19.54
N GLU A 418 23.64 0.73 18.99
CA GLU A 418 24.91 1.46 19.15
C GLU A 418 25.22 1.75 20.62
N LYS A 419 24.21 2.14 21.40
CA LYS A 419 24.37 2.40 22.85
C LYS A 419 24.97 1.20 23.58
N GLN A 420 24.66 -0.02 23.15
CA GLN A 420 25.15 -1.25 23.76
C GLN A 420 26.53 -1.65 23.18
N LEU A 421 26.74 -1.44 21.88
CA LEU A 421 27.94 -1.86 21.17
C LEU A 421 29.08 -0.83 21.17
N ARG A 422 28.86 0.39 21.67
CA ARG A 422 29.84 1.48 21.61
C ARG A 422 31.22 1.09 22.13
N ASN A 423 31.29 0.46 23.29
CA ASN A 423 32.56 0.03 23.89
C ASN A 423 33.25 -1.06 23.05
N PHE A 424 32.46 -1.98 22.48
CA PHE A 424 32.95 -3.02 21.59
C PHE A 424 33.50 -2.43 20.27
N LEU A 425 32.80 -1.45 19.69
CA LEU A 425 33.26 -0.78 18.47
C LEU A 425 34.57 -0.03 18.71
N VAL A 426 34.66 0.72 19.81
CA VAL A 426 35.88 1.46 20.18
C VAL A 426 37.05 0.52 20.44
N SER A 427 36.85 -0.61 21.13
CA SER A 427 37.92 -1.58 21.39
C SER A 427 38.45 -2.25 20.11
N HIS A 428 37.62 -2.35 19.07
CA HIS A 428 38.01 -2.84 17.75
C HIS A 428 38.43 -1.72 16.78
N SER A 429 38.81 -0.56 17.31
CA SER A 429 39.31 0.59 16.54
C SER A 429 38.29 1.20 15.57
N PHE A 430 37.00 1.06 15.79
CA PHE A 430 35.98 1.76 15.00
C PHE A 430 35.65 3.13 15.58
N ARG A 431 35.45 4.12 14.70
CA ARG A 431 35.01 5.49 15.07
C ARG A 431 33.75 5.86 14.31
N GLU A 432 32.85 6.58 14.97
CA GLU A 432 31.66 7.14 14.33
C GLU A 432 32.08 8.19 13.29
N VAL A 433 31.65 8.01 12.04
CA VAL A 433 31.94 8.93 10.94
C VAL A 433 30.72 9.77 10.59
N ARG A 434 29.52 9.18 10.69
CA ARG A 434 28.29 9.86 10.30
C ARG A 434 27.07 9.30 11.01
N ARG A 435 26.09 10.16 11.25
CA ARG A 435 24.79 9.83 11.83
C ARG A 435 23.67 10.47 11.02
N PHE A 436 22.63 9.70 10.76
CA PHE A 436 21.48 10.11 9.96
C PHE A 436 20.20 9.94 10.75
N PHE A 437 19.34 10.96 10.71
CA PHE A 437 18.00 10.86 11.30
C PHE A 437 17.19 9.75 10.63
N HIS A 438 16.52 8.92 11.44
CA HIS A 438 15.66 7.83 10.96
C HIS A 438 14.19 8.05 11.30
N ALA A 439 13.81 8.13 12.58
CA ALA A 439 12.41 8.22 12.99
C ALA A 439 12.21 9.01 14.29
N HIS A 440 11.04 9.63 14.46
CA HIS A 440 10.66 10.33 15.70
C HIS A 440 9.97 9.43 16.73
N PHE A 441 9.36 8.33 16.30
CA PHE A 441 8.57 7.44 17.16
C PHE A 441 8.81 5.98 16.79
N LYS A 442 8.58 5.12 17.77
CA LYS A 442 8.65 3.66 17.62
C LYS A 442 7.40 3.13 16.92
N VAL A 443 7.57 2.04 16.16
CA VAL A 443 6.47 1.33 15.50
C VAL A 443 6.34 -0.05 16.15
N ASP A 444 7.34 -0.92 15.98
CA ASP A 444 7.30 -2.32 16.48
C ASP A 444 8.45 -2.70 17.42
N ARG A 445 9.56 -1.95 17.40
CA ARG A 445 10.77 -2.21 18.19
C ARG A 445 11.14 -0.97 19.02
N ASP A 446 12.27 -1.04 19.72
CA ASP A 446 12.85 0.15 20.35
C ASP A 446 13.02 1.29 19.36
N LEU A 447 13.01 2.52 19.88
CA LEU A 447 13.10 3.71 19.04
C LEU A 447 14.46 3.73 18.32
N GLN A 448 14.39 3.49 17.02
CA GLN A 448 15.49 3.66 16.07
C GLN A 448 15.49 5.12 15.60
N ALA A 449 15.99 6.04 16.43
CA ALA A 449 15.95 7.47 16.15
C ALA A 449 16.94 7.86 15.05
N SER A 450 18.08 7.17 14.96
CA SER A 450 19.10 7.44 13.96
C SER A 450 19.80 6.16 13.48
N VAL A 451 20.34 6.23 12.26
CA VAL A 451 21.28 5.22 11.73
C VAL A 451 22.69 5.81 11.80
N VAL A 452 23.61 5.03 12.36
CA VAL A 452 24.99 5.43 12.61
C VAL A 452 25.93 4.63 11.73
N VAL A 453 26.97 5.28 11.22
CA VAL A 453 28.02 4.68 10.40
C VAL A 453 29.35 4.81 11.14
N TYR A 454 29.97 3.67 11.39
CA TYR A 454 31.32 3.56 11.92
C TYR A 454 32.29 3.13 10.83
N ALA A 455 33.53 3.60 10.90
CA ALA A 455 34.63 3.15 10.04
C ALA A 455 35.85 2.77 10.86
N THR A 456 36.67 1.86 10.34
CA THR A 456 37.92 1.44 10.99
C THR A 456 38.92 2.61 11.03
N SER A 457 39.53 2.85 12.19
CA SER A 457 40.56 3.87 12.38
C SER A 457 41.79 3.50 11.56
N GLY A 458 42.14 4.33 10.56
CA GLY A 458 43.31 4.11 9.69
C GLY A 458 43.00 3.97 8.20
N MET A 459 41.76 4.22 7.77
CA MET A 459 41.40 4.41 6.35
C MET A 459 41.24 5.89 6.00
#